data_AF-A0AAE0DNC7-F1
#
_entry.id   AF-A0AAE0DNC7-F1
#
_cell.length_a   1.000
_cell.length_b   1.000
_cell.length_c   1.000
_cell.angle_alpha   90.00
_cell.angle_beta   90.00
_cell.angle_gamma   90.00
#
_symmetry.space_group_name_H-M   'P 1'
#
loop_
_entity.id
_entity.type
_entity.pdbx_description
1 polymer ?
#
loop_
_entity_poly.entity_id
_entity_poly.type
_entity_poly.pdbx_seq_one_letter_code
_entity_poly.pdbx_strand_id
1 'polypeptide(L)'
;MAESVVGDITPHDGVSKGKQEKYKLEDFGFRYIESLLKPFNENLGREVRNAWLEFERAETKEAQYMHEMDKLECMIQAHEYEQRTHGRKDLEEFQGLSSKVTSAEGVSWLGLLQQERQSHLSKRRQRIPVIFVIGATGVGKRTQCTLLFEEFGFQHISLGDVLRERSNDHTYPHADFLENCLDESVKIPTGLSISLLEKSITKGMKDGKRWILMRGFPESTEELHEFEDKVQKPNYTLLLSCTAEKMLMRSASACSDLDMERRLRAFTAQSVEIENRLKAVQGYYKNIDGDGSIEEVFGSVKKAVVEFIQHAEVEKKGDKEGKEAASTAKRQGC
;
A
#
# COMPACT_ATOMS: atom_id res chain seq x y z
N MET A 1 -12.82 24.85 16.56
CA MET A 1 -13.87 25.73 17.14
C MET A 1 -13.73 27.22 16.74
N ALA A 2 -12.56 27.69 16.28
CA ALA A 2 -12.46 28.87 15.39
C ALA A 2 -12.23 28.44 13.92
N GLU A 3 -11.58 27.30 13.70
CA GLU A 3 -11.35 26.67 12.39
C GLU A 3 -12.64 26.43 11.58
N SER A 4 -13.79 26.22 12.22
CA SER A 4 -15.08 26.09 11.52
C SER A 4 -15.54 27.37 10.83
N VAL A 5 -14.96 28.52 11.21
CA VAL A 5 -15.20 29.84 10.61
C VAL A 5 -14.05 30.25 9.68
N VAL A 6 -12.82 29.83 10.00
CA VAL A 6 -11.58 30.24 9.31
C VAL A 6 -11.19 29.32 8.15
N GLY A 7 -11.52 28.02 8.24
CA GLY A 7 -11.05 26.98 7.32
C GLY A 7 -9.60 26.54 7.59
N ASP A 8 -9.23 25.36 7.08
CA ASP A 8 -7.84 24.89 7.12
C ASP A 8 -6.99 25.58 6.04
N ILE A 9 -5.80 26.04 6.43
CA ILE A 9 -4.79 26.58 5.50
C ILE A 9 -3.63 25.59 5.48
N THR A 10 -3.35 25.04 4.30
CA THR A 10 -2.29 24.05 4.10
C THR A 10 -0.97 24.71 3.69
N PRO A 11 0.19 24.05 3.90
CA PRO A 11 1.49 24.59 3.48
C PRO A 11 1.61 24.89 1.97
N HIS A 12 0.77 24.25 1.14
CA HIS A 12 0.73 24.46 -0.31
C HIS A 12 0.04 25.75 -0.74
N ASP A 13 -0.62 26.47 0.17
CA ASP A 13 -1.32 27.71 -0.16
C ASP A 13 -0.36 28.88 -0.46
N GLY A 14 0.96 28.68 -0.35
CA GLY A 14 1.96 29.60 -0.89
C GLY A 14 2.06 30.93 -0.13
N VAL A 15 1.82 30.91 1.18
CA VAL A 15 1.54 32.14 1.92
C VAL A 15 2.60 32.48 2.96
N SER A 16 3.58 33.30 2.57
CA SER A 16 4.34 34.13 3.52
C SER A 16 3.44 35.18 4.22
N LYS A 17 2.25 35.46 3.67
CA LYS A 17 1.16 36.25 4.28
C LYS A 17 0.19 35.43 5.15
N GLY A 18 0.24 34.09 5.10
CA GLY A 18 -0.84 33.24 5.62
C GLY A 18 -0.80 33.07 7.12
N LYS A 19 0.36 33.18 7.76
CA LYS A 19 0.43 33.15 9.22
C LYS A 19 -0.23 34.38 9.85
N GLN A 20 -0.01 35.56 9.27
CA GLN A 20 -0.66 36.79 9.75
C GLN A 20 -2.14 36.84 9.39
N GLU A 21 -2.53 36.35 8.21
CA GLU A 21 -3.94 36.27 7.81
C GLU A 21 -4.70 35.21 8.62
N LYS A 22 -4.12 34.03 8.83
CA LYS A 22 -4.66 32.99 9.72
C LYS A 22 -4.87 33.52 11.13
N TYR A 23 -3.84 34.14 11.72
CA TYR A 23 -3.95 34.74 13.05
C TYR A 23 -5.07 35.79 13.13
N LYS A 24 -5.22 36.64 12.10
CA LYS A 24 -6.31 37.63 12.06
C LYS A 24 -7.67 36.95 12.03
N LEU A 25 -7.83 35.92 11.21
CA LEU A 25 -9.09 35.18 11.09
C LEU A 25 -9.43 34.45 12.40
N GLU A 26 -8.43 33.84 13.05
CA GLU A 26 -8.59 33.20 14.36
C GLU A 26 -8.95 34.23 15.44
N ASP A 27 -8.28 35.38 15.50
CA ASP A 27 -8.63 36.47 16.44
C ASP A 27 -10.07 36.94 16.24
N PHE A 28 -10.53 37.11 14.99
CA PHE A 28 -11.92 37.44 14.71
C PHE A 28 -12.88 36.33 15.17
N GLY A 29 -12.53 35.06 14.97
CA GLY A 29 -13.30 33.91 15.45
C GLY A 29 -13.46 33.92 16.97
N PHE A 30 -12.36 34.11 17.71
CA PHE A 30 -12.41 34.19 19.17
C PHE A 30 -13.14 35.43 19.69
N ARG A 31 -13.04 36.58 19.00
CA ARG A 31 -13.83 37.79 19.32
C ARG A 31 -15.33 37.57 19.09
N TYR A 32 -15.69 36.79 18.06
CA TYR A 32 -17.08 36.41 17.83
C TYR A 32 -17.59 35.49 18.95
N ILE A 33 -16.81 34.47 19.35
CA ILE A 33 -17.14 33.61 20.48
C ILE A 33 -17.30 34.44 21.77
N GLU A 34 -16.40 35.37 22.05
CA GLU A 34 -16.51 36.30 23.18
C GLU A 34 -17.85 37.08 23.13
N SER A 35 -18.24 37.57 21.96
CA SER A 35 -19.51 38.30 21.78
C SER A 35 -20.75 37.44 22.02
N LEU A 36 -20.70 36.14 21.69
CA LEU A 36 -21.79 35.19 21.92
C LEU A 36 -21.94 34.82 23.40
N LEU A 37 -20.83 34.73 24.13
CA LEU A 37 -20.82 34.37 25.54
C LEU A 37 -21.15 35.55 26.46
N LYS A 38 -20.83 36.77 26.04
CA LYS A 38 -21.02 38.00 26.82
C LYS A 38 -22.42 38.17 27.45
N PRO A 39 -23.55 37.90 26.76
CA PRO A 39 -24.88 38.05 27.36
C PRO A 39 -25.16 37.08 28.51
N PHE A 40 -24.46 35.94 28.56
CA PHE A 40 -24.67 34.89 29.57
C PHE A 40 -23.65 34.97 30.71
N ASN A 41 -22.39 35.29 30.38
CA ASN A 41 -21.32 35.48 31.33
C ASN A 41 -20.24 36.41 30.73
N GLU A 42 -20.16 37.63 31.25
CA GLU A 42 -19.27 38.67 30.73
C GLU A 42 -17.78 38.33 30.89
N ASN A 43 -17.42 37.51 31.88
CA ASN A 43 -16.02 37.15 32.15
C ASN A 43 -15.59 35.92 31.35
N LEU A 44 -16.48 34.94 31.15
CA LEU A 44 -16.15 33.67 30.48
C LEU A 44 -15.63 33.89 29.06
N GLY A 45 -16.25 34.77 28.28
CA GLY A 45 -15.80 35.08 26.92
C GLY A 45 -14.37 35.63 26.89
N ARG A 46 -14.03 36.48 27.86
CA ARG A 46 -12.69 37.06 28.01
C ARG A 46 -11.68 36.02 28.46
N GLU A 47 -12.04 35.14 29.38
CA GLU A 47 -11.20 34.02 29.83
C GLU A 47 -10.84 33.09 28.68
N VAL A 48 -11.82 32.69 27.86
CA VAL A 48 -11.59 31.85 26.67
C VAL A 48 -10.64 32.53 25.69
N ARG A 49 -10.85 33.83 25.40
CA ARG A 49 -9.97 34.58 24.50
C ARG A 49 -8.56 34.73 25.05
N ASN A 50 -8.42 34.96 26.36
CA ASN A 50 -7.10 35.06 27.01
C ASN A 50 -6.36 33.73 26.99
N ALA A 51 -7.05 32.62 27.24
CA ALA A 51 -6.47 31.28 27.14
C ALA A 51 -5.96 30.98 25.72
N TRP A 52 -6.69 31.38 24.68
CA TRP A 52 -6.21 31.27 23.30
C TRP A 52 -4.97 32.14 23.04
N LEU A 53 -4.95 33.40 23.50
CA LEU A 53 -3.79 34.28 23.34
C LEU A 53 -2.55 33.74 24.06
N GLU A 54 -2.71 33.19 25.27
CA GLU A 54 -1.65 32.53 26.02
C GLU A 54 -1.10 31.32 25.25
N PHE A 55 -2.00 30.49 24.71
CA PHE A 55 -1.65 29.35 23.86
C PHE A 55 -0.86 29.79 22.62
N GLU A 56 -1.38 30.73 21.82
CA GLU A 56 -0.73 31.22 20.59
C GLU A 56 0.69 31.75 20.81
N ARG A 57 0.92 32.38 21.96
CA ARG A 57 2.21 32.96 22.32
C ARG A 57 3.17 31.96 22.97
N ALA A 58 2.69 30.76 23.30
CA ALA A 58 3.45 29.73 24.02
C ALA A 58 4.07 30.27 25.34
N GLU A 59 3.29 31.06 26.08
CA GLU A 59 3.75 31.73 27.31
C GLU A 59 3.93 30.74 28.48
N THR A 60 3.03 29.76 28.62
CA THR A 60 3.04 28.78 29.70
C THR A 60 3.70 27.46 29.30
N LYS A 61 4.06 26.65 30.30
CA LYS A 61 4.62 25.30 30.06
C LYS A 61 3.59 24.41 29.39
N GLU A 62 2.33 24.57 29.76
CA GLU A 62 1.18 23.88 29.19
C GLU A 62 1.01 24.25 27.71
N ALA A 63 1.07 25.54 27.37
CA ALA A 63 1.01 26.00 25.98
C ALA A 63 2.21 25.48 25.16
N GLN A 64 3.44 25.58 25.70
CA GLN A 64 4.64 25.05 25.04
C GLN A 64 4.55 23.55 24.79
N TYR A 65 4.05 22.80 25.78
CA TYR A 65 3.82 21.37 25.67
C TYR A 65 2.76 21.04 24.61
N MET A 66 1.64 21.78 24.56
CA MET A 66 0.61 21.58 23.53
C MET A 66 1.14 21.85 22.12
N HIS A 67 1.94 22.90 21.93
CA HIS A 67 2.65 23.16 20.66
C HIS A 67 3.69 22.10 20.31
N GLU A 68 4.21 21.39 21.31
CA GLU A 68 5.06 20.24 21.08
C GLU A 68 4.24 19.02 20.65
N MET A 69 3.10 18.76 21.29
CA MET A 69 2.20 17.65 20.96
C MET A 69 1.61 17.77 19.55
N ASP A 70 1.23 18.98 19.11
CA ASP A 70 0.77 19.24 17.74
C ASP A 70 1.80 18.78 16.68
N LYS A 71 3.09 19.04 16.93
CA LYS A 71 4.16 18.61 16.02
C LYS A 71 4.34 17.10 16.02
N LEU A 72 4.20 16.47 17.19
CA LEU A 72 4.25 15.02 17.29
C LEU A 72 3.05 14.39 16.57
N GLU A 73 1.84 14.91 16.75
CA GLU A 73 0.65 14.49 16.02
C GLU A 73 0.86 14.63 14.51
N CYS A 74 1.38 15.76 14.05
CA CYS A 74 1.71 15.97 12.64
C CYS A 74 2.66 14.88 12.10
N MET A 75 3.68 14.50 12.86
CA MET A 75 4.59 13.40 12.49
C MET A 75 3.91 12.02 12.52
N ILE A 76 3.01 11.76 13.47
CA ILE A 76 2.22 10.53 13.53
C ILE A 76 1.32 10.44 12.29
N GLN A 77 0.60 11.51 11.97
CA GLN A 77 -0.23 11.59 10.77
C GLN A 77 0.60 11.38 9.51
N ALA A 78 1.76 12.04 9.39
CA ALA A 78 2.68 11.82 8.27
C ALA A 78 3.08 10.35 8.17
N HIS A 79 3.42 9.69 9.29
CA HIS A 79 3.73 8.27 9.29
C HIS A 79 2.53 7.40 8.86
N GLU A 80 1.32 7.69 9.33
CA GLU A 80 0.11 6.99 8.88
C GLU A 80 -0.14 7.18 7.39
N TYR A 81 0.05 8.38 6.85
CA TYR A 81 -0.08 8.64 5.41
C TYR A 81 1.00 7.90 4.62
N GLU A 82 2.24 7.84 5.10
CA GLU A 82 3.28 7.00 4.51
C GLU A 82 2.87 5.52 4.52
N GLN A 83 2.30 5.03 5.63
CA GLN A 83 1.79 3.65 5.70
C GLN A 83 0.64 3.42 4.71
N ARG A 84 -0.38 4.30 4.69
CA ARG A 84 -1.56 4.20 3.80
C ARG A 84 -1.22 4.34 2.33
N THR A 85 -0.20 5.11 2.00
CA THR A 85 0.33 5.23 0.63
C THR A 85 1.42 4.19 0.34
N HIS A 86 1.74 3.34 1.33
CA HIS A 86 2.79 2.32 1.28
C HIS A 86 4.15 2.88 0.84
N GLY A 87 4.37 4.15 1.23
CA GLY A 87 5.56 4.94 1.01
C GLY A 87 5.71 5.51 -0.40
N ARG A 88 4.66 5.48 -1.24
CA ARG A 88 4.66 6.25 -2.50
C ARG A 88 4.84 7.74 -2.28
N LYS A 89 4.33 8.24 -1.15
CA LYS A 89 4.66 9.57 -0.66
C LYS A 89 5.74 9.40 0.38
N ASP A 90 6.91 9.97 0.11
CA ASP A 90 7.93 10.18 1.13
C ASP A 90 7.60 11.49 1.84
N LEU A 91 7.21 11.40 3.11
CA LEU A 91 6.85 12.54 3.95
C LEU A 91 8.00 12.85 4.92
N GLU A 92 9.24 12.59 4.50
CA GLU A 92 10.45 12.90 5.27
C GLU A 92 10.56 14.40 5.63
N GLU A 93 9.95 15.29 4.86
CA GLU A 93 9.90 16.72 5.18
C GLU A 93 9.34 17.02 6.58
N PHE A 94 8.41 16.20 7.08
CA PHE A 94 7.83 16.34 8.41
C PHE A 94 8.79 15.90 9.53
N GLN A 95 9.84 15.16 9.21
CA GLN A 95 10.84 14.72 10.20
C GLN A 95 11.66 15.87 10.77
N GLY A 96 11.71 17.03 10.10
CA GLY A 96 12.32 18.25 10.64
C GLY A 96 11.67 18.73 11.94
N LEU A 97 10.42 18.36 12.20
CA LEU A 97 9.68 18.70 13.41
C LEU A 97 10.22 18.00 14.66
N SER A 98 10.97 16.90 14.51
CA SER A 98 11.59 16.16 15.63
C SER A 98 12.45 17.04 16.53
N SER A 99 13.17 18.00 15.94
CA SER A 99 14.02 18.96 16.67
C SER A 99 13.26 19.89 17.61
N LYS A 100 11.93 19.98 17.44
CA LYS A 100 11.04 20.83 18.23
C LYS A 100 10.29 20.06 19.31
N VAL A 101 10.61 18.78 19.49
CA VAL A 101 10.10 17.90 20.56
C VAL A 101 11.19 17.75 21.62
N THR A 102 10.92 18.26 22.82
CA THR A 102 11.94 18.47 23.86
C THR A 102 11.52 17.95 25.23
N SER A 103 10.23 17.79 25.50
CA SER A 103 9.74 17.17 26.73
C SER A 103 10.20 15.72 26.86
N ALA A 104 10.36 15.22 28.08
CA ALA A 104 10.83 13.86 28.32
C ALA A 104 9.87 12.82 27.71
N GLU A 105 8.57 13.04 27.89
CA GLU A 105 7.48 12.23 27.35
C GLU A 105 7.45 12.29 25.81
N GLY A 106 7.52 13.50 25.25
CA GLY A 106 7.54 13.72 23.79
C GLY A 106 8.73 13.05 23.12
N VAL A 107 9.94 13.16 23.70
CA VAL A 107 11.15 12.49 23.20
C VAL A 107 11.00 10.96 23.26
N SER A 108 10.40 10.42 24.32
CA SER A 108 10.12 8.99 24.42
C SER A 108 9.19 8.51 23.31
N TRP A 109 8.09 9.23 23.06
CA TRP A 109 7.14 8.88 22.01
C TRP A 109 7.72 9.06 20.60
N LEU A 110 8.50 10.11 20.38
CA LEU A 110 9.23 10.31 19.14
C LEU A 110 10.18 9.13 18.86
N GLY A 111 10.86 8.60 19.88
CA GLY A 111 11.71 7.42 19.76
C GLY A 111 10.95 6.20 19.25
N LEU A 112 9.75 5.94 19.81
CA LEU A 112 8.88 4.85 19.36
C LEU A 112 8.43 5.05 17.90
N LEU A 113 7.95 6.25 17.57
CA LEU A 113 7.51 6.58 16.21
C LEU A 113 8.64 6.40 15.18
N GLN A 114 9.85 6.85 15.51
CA GLN A 114 11.02 6.69 14.66
C GLN A 114 11.40 5.21 14.48
N GLN A 115 11.32 4.41 15.54
CA GLN A 115 11.56 2.98 15.46
C GLN A 115 10.54 2.26 14.57
N GLU A 116 9.25 2.57 14.72
CA GLU A 116 8.17 2.03 13.89
C GLU A 116 8.35 2.42 12.42
N ARG A 117 8.63 3.71 12.16
CA ARG A 117 8.89 4.20 10.80
C ARG A 117 10.09 3.51 10.16
N GLN A 118 11.20 3.36 10.89
CA GLN A 118 12.38 2.64 10.39
C GLN A 118 12.08 1.17 10.10
N SER A 119 11.34 0.50 10.99
CA SER A 119 10.88 -0.88 10.79
C SER A 119 10.05 -1.00 9.51
N HIS A 120 9.05 -0.12 9.33
CA HIS A 120 8.21 -0.09 8.14
C HIS A 120 9.01 0.13 6.84
N LEU A 121 9.92 1.11 6.82
CA LEU A 121 10.77 1.40 5.66
C LEU A 121 11.78 0.27 5.38
N SER A 122 12.33 -0.36 6.42
CA SER A 122 13.25 -1.49 6.26
C SER A 122 12.55 -2.71 5.64
N LYS A 123 11.34 -3.03 6.10
CA LYS A 123 10.48 -4.06 5.51
C LYS A 123 10.23 -3.76 4.04
N ARG A 124 9.87 -2.52 3.69
CA ARG A 124 9.67 -2.10 2.29
C ARG A 124 10.92 -2.32 1.43
N ARG A 125 12.09 -1.91 1.91
CA ARG A 125 13.36 -2.04 1.16
C ARG A 125 13.78 -3.48 0.90
N GLN A 126 13.35 -4.39 1.78
CA GLN A 126 13.61 -5.81 1.69
C GLN A 126 12.57 -6.56 0.84
N ARG A 127 11.57 -5.89 0.27
CA ARG A 127 10.55 -6.58 -0.54
C ARG A 127 11.08 -7.03 -1.89
N ILE A 128 10.67 -8.23 -2.27
CA ILE A 128 10.77 -8.73 -3.63
C ILE A 128 9.51 -8.32 -4.40
N PRO A 129 9.66 -7.67 -5.57
CA PRO A 129 8.53 -7.35 -6.44
C PRO A 129 7.73 -8.60 -6.84
N VAL A 130 6.40 -8.49 -6.75
CA VAL A 130 5.46 -9.52 -7.15
C VAL A 130 4.73 -9.07 -8.40
N ILE A 131 4.57 -9.99 -9.36
CA ILE A 131 3.71 -9.84 -10.54
C ILE A 131 2.54 -10.82 -10.41
N PHE A 132 1.32 -10.31 -10.30
CA PHE A 132 0.09 -11.07 -10.43
C PHE A 132 -0.15 -11.42 -11.90
N VAL A 133 -0.34 -12.70 -12.20
CA VAL A 133 -0.71 -13.17 -13.54
C VAL A 133 -2.17 -13.61 -13.51
N ILE A 134 -3.04 -12.74 -14.03
CA ILE A 134 -4.49 -12.85 -13.97
C ILE A 134 -5.02 -13.13 -15.39
N GLY A 135 -6.15 -13.83 -15.48
CA GLY A 135 -6.79 -14.17 -16.75
C GLY A 135 -7.71 -15.37 -16.57
N ALA A 136 -8.64 -15.57 -17.50
CA ALA A 136 -9.57 -16.69 -17.43
C ALA A 136 -8.86 -18.05 -17.60
N THR A 137 -9.59 -19.15 -17.38
CA THR A 137 -9.09 -20.49 -17.71
C THR A 137 -8.91 -20.63 -19.22
N GLY A 138 -7.82 -21.24 -19.67
CA GLY A 138 -7.55 -21.46 -21.11
C GLY A 138 -6.77 -20.34 -21.82
N VAL A 139 -6.51 -19.19 -21.18
CA VAL A 139 -5.74 -18.07 -21.80
C VAL A 139 -4.23 -18.30 -21.88
N GLY A 140 -3.72 -19.43 -21.36
CA GLY A 140 -2.29 -19.75 -21.41
C GLY A 140 -1.44 -19.24 -20.23
N LYS A 141 -2.06 -18.85 -19.10
CA LYS A 141 -1.34 -18.41 -17.87
C LYS A 141 -0.17 -19.32 -17.49
N ARG A 142 -0.41 -20.64 -17.47
CA ARG A 142 0.61 -21.63 -17.08
C ARG A 142 1.80 -21.60 -18.05
N THR A 143 1.55 -21.64 -19.35
CA THR A 143 2.58 -21.57 -20.39
C THR A 143 3.43 -20.31 -20.25
N GLN A 144 2.79 -19.14 -20.14
CA GLN A 144 3.50 -17.87 -20.02
C GLN A 144 4.31 -17.76 -18.72
N CYS A 145 3.81 -18.30 -17.60
CA CYS A 145 4.57 -18.36 -16.34
C CYS A 145 5.82 -19.25 -16.45
N THR A 146 5.73 -20.39 -17.13
CA THR A 146 6.87 -21.29 -17.35
C THR A 146 7.94 -20.61 -18.21
N LEU A 147 7.54 -19.97 -19.31
CA LEU A 147 8.48 -19.25 -20.18
C LEU A 147 9.16 -18.08 -19.45
N LEU A 148 8.44 -17.35 -18.60
CA LEU A 148 9.04 -16.28 -17.78
C LEU A 148 10.01 -16.83 -16.72
N PHE A 149 9.73 -18.01 -16.15
CA PHE A 149 10.65 -18.70 -15.24
C PHE A 149 11.95 -19.05 -15.97
N GLU A 150 11.88 -19.60 -17.18
CA GLU A 150 13.05 -19.99 -17.98
C GLU A 150 13.88 -18.79 -18.42
N GLU A 151 13.24 -17.72 -18.88
CA GLU A 151 13.92 -16.53 -19.42
C GLU A 151 14.53 -15.63 -18.32
N PHE A 152 13.80 -15.40 -17.23
CA PHE A 152 14.17 -14.41 -16.21
C PHE A 152 14.57 -15.00 -14.86
N GLY A 153 14.40 -16.32 -14.66
CA GLY A 153 14.70 -16.99 -13.39
C GLY A 153 13.76 -16.62 -12.24
N PHE A 154 12.59 -16.05 -12.55
CA PHE A 154 11.59 -15.62 -11.58
C PHE A 154 11.06 -16.81 -10.77
N GLN A 155 10.68 -16.60 -9.51
CA GLN A 155 10.03 -17.66 -8.76
C GLN A 155 8.54 -17.69 -9.04
N HIS A 156 8.06 -18.82 -9.55
CA HIS A 156 6.64 -19.05 -9.75
C HIS A 156 5.98 -19.60 -8.47
N ILE A 157 4.95 -18.91 -8.00
CA ILE A 157 4.11 -19.29 -6.87
C ILE A 157 2.66 -19.33 -7.37
N SER A 158 1.95 -20.41 -7.07
CA SER A 158 0.52 -20.57 -7.36
C SER A 158 -0.15 -20.96 -6.07
N LEU A 159 -1.23 -20.26 -5.68
CA LEU A 159 -1.91 -20.55 -4.40
C LEU A 159 -2.30 -22.03 -4.31
N GLY A 160 -2.94 -22.57 -5.35
CA GLY A 160 -3.27 -24.00 -5.39
C GLY A 160 -2.07 -24.97 -5.27
N ASP A 161 -0.88 -24.60 -5.76
CA ASP A 161 0.32 -25.45 -5.62
C ASP A 161 0.85 -25.39 -4.17
N VAL A 162 0.85 -24.19 -3.55
CA VAL A 162 1.22 -23.99 -2.14
C VAL A 162 0.28 -24.74 -1.21
N LEU A 163 -1.03 -24.72 -1.49
CA LEU A 163 -2.02 -25.42 -0.68
C LEU A 163 -1.84 -26.94 -0.75
N ARG A 164 -1.59 -27.50 -1.94
CA ARG A 164 -1.30 -28.94 -2.12
C ARG A 164 0.03 -29.37 -1.48
N GLU A 165 1.06 -28.53 -1.56
CA GLU A 165 2.33 -28.80 -0.87
C GLU A 165 2.12 -28.88 0.65
N ARG A 166 1.28 -27.99 1.20
CA ARG A 166 1.01 -27.92 2.64
C ARG A 166 0.01 -28.95 3.15
N SER A 167 -0.95 -29.38 2.34
CA SER A 167 -1.84 -30.49 2.71
C SER A 167 -1.07 -31.80 2.83
N ASN A 168 -0.06 -32.01 1.98
CA ASN A 168 0.78 -33.22 2.00
C ASN A 168 1.87 -33.18 3.09
N ASP A 169 2.03 -32.05 3.79
CA ASP A 169 2.97 -31.91 4.89
C ASP A 169 2.26 -32.23 6.22
N HIS A 170 2.26 -33.49 6.63
CA HIS A 170 1.61 -33.93 7.87
C HIS A 170 2.21 -33.32 9.15
N THR A 171 3.32 -32.57 9.07
CA THR A 171 3.83 -31.80 10.21
C THR A 171 3.16 -30.43 10.36
N TYR A 172 2.44 -29.98 9.33
CA TYR A 172 1.72 -28.72 9.33
C TYR A 172 0.40 -28.84 10.09
N PRO A 173 0.13 -28.00 11.12
CA PRO A 173 -1.05 -28.16 11.98
C PRO A 173 -2.42 -28.13 11.27
N HIS A 174 -2.49 -27.55 10.07
CA HIS A 174 -3.72 -27.45 9.30
C HIS A 174 -3.72 -28.33 8.04
N ALA A 175 -2.83 -29.33 7.94
CA ALA A 175 -2.72 -30.21 6.79
C ALA A 175 -4.06 -30.90 6.45
N ASP A 176 -4.67 -31.60 7.42
CA ASP A 176 -5.94 -32.30 7.26
C ASP A 176 -7.08 -31.33 6.89
N PHE A 177 -7.09 -30.12 7.45
CA PHE A 177 -8.08 -29.10 7.10
C PHE A 177 -7.93 -28.65 5.64
N LEU A 178 -6.70 -28.44 5.18
CA LEU A 178 -6.43 -28.08 3.79
C LEU A 178 -6.80 -29.21 2.83
N GLU A 179 -6.49 -30.45 3.17
CA GLU A 179 -6.85 -31.64 2.40
C GLU A 179 -8.38 -31.73 2.21
N ASN A 180 -9.14 -31.65 3.31
CA ASN A 180 -10.60 -31.65 3.27
C ASN A 180 -11.17 -30.49 2.43
N CYS A 181 -10.63 -29.27 2.56
CA CYS A 181 -11.07 -28.15 1.74
C CYS A 181 -10.80 -28.36 0.25
N LEU A 182 -9.65 -28.95 -0.11
CA LEU A 182 -9.30 -29.24 -1.49
C LEU A 182 -10.19 -30.34 -2.08
N ASP A 183 -10.48 -31.39 -1.31
CA ASP A 183 -11.33 -32.51 -1.73
C ASP A 183 -12.80 -32.08 -1.89
N GLU A 184 -13.33 -31.30 -0.95
CA GLU A 184 -14.70 -30.80 -1.01
C GLU A 184 -14.87 -29.55 -1.89
N SER A 185 -13.78 -29.02 -2.46
CA SER A 185 -13.76 -27.76 -3.23
C SER A 185 -14.34 -26.57 -2.45
N VAL A 186 -14.08 -26.53 -1.14
CA VAL A 186 -14.52 -25.46 -0.22
C VAL A 186 -13.48 -24.35 -0.17
N LYS A 187 -13.93 -23.10 -0.13
CA LYS A 187 -13.04 -21.94 -0.01
C LYS A 187 -12.27 -21.96 1.31
N ILE A 188 -10.97 -21.74 1.20
CA ILE A 188 -10.06 -21.68 2.34
C ILE A 188 -10.10 -20.25 2.92
N PRO A 189 -10.05 -20.08 4.26
CA PRO A 189 -10.04 -18.77 4.87
C PRO A 189 -8.91 -17.89 4.33
N THR A 190 -9.25 -16.66 3.92
CA THR A 190 -8.34 -15.70 3.30
C THR A 190 -7.04 -15.52 4.09
N GLY A 191 -7.14 -15.28 5.40
CA GLY A 191 -5.97 -15.09 6.25
C GLY A 191 -5.02 -16.29 6.29
N LEU A 192 -5.52 -17.52 6.15
CA LEU A 192 -4.68 -18.71 6.05
C LEU A 192 -3.92 -18.71 4.71
N SER A 193 -4.63 -18.48 3.60
CA SER A 193 -4.06 -18.38 2.25
C SER A 193 -2.97 -17.30 2.18
N ILE A 194 -3.23 -16.10 2.70
CA ILE A 194 -2.26 -15.00 2.71
C ILE A 194 -1.02 -15.37 3.54
N SER A 195 -1.19 -16.00 4.71
CA SER A 195 -0.06 -16.40 5.56
C SER A 195 0.86 -17.44 4.88
N LEU A 196 0.29 -18.33 4.06
CA LEU A 196 1.05 -19.33 3.31
C LEU A 196 1.79 -18.70 2.13
N LEU A 197 1.17 -17.74 1.45
CA LEU A 197 1.80 -16.95 0.39
C LEU A 197 2.95 -16.11 0.95
N GLU A 198 2.77 -15.45 2.09
CA GLU A 198 3.81 -14.65 2.76
C GLU A 198 5.06 -15.50 3.07
N LYS A 199 4.87 -16.70 3.64
CA LYS A 199 5.95 -17.65 3.90
C LYS A 199 6.67 -18.06 2.61
N SER A 200 5.93 -18.28 1.53
CA SER A 200 6.48 -18.69 0.23
C SER A 200 7.30 -17.58 -0.41
N ILE A 201 6.84 -16.33 -0.33
CA ILE A 201 7.58 -15.14 -0.78
C ILE A 201 8.85 -14.96 0.05
N THR A 202 8.75 -15.12 1.37
CA THR A 202 9.90 -15.00 2.29
C THR A 202 10.95 -16.08 2.02
N LYS A 203 10.54 -17.31 1.72
CA LYS A 203 11.44 -18.39 1.29
C LYS A 203 12.17 -18.00 0.00
N GLY A 204 11.43 -17.50 -0.98
CA GLY A 204 11.99 -16.95 -2.21
C GLY A 204 13.05 -15.89 -2.02
N MET A 205 12.82 -15.03 -1.03
CA MET A 205 13.78 -14.00 -0.65
C MET A 205 15.07 -14.56 -0.10
N LYS A 206 14.99 -15.56 0.77
CA LYS A 206 16.16 -16.24 1.32
C LYS A 206 16.95 -16.99 0.24
N ASP A 207 16.23 -17.51 -0.76
CA ASP A 207 16.82 -18.21 -1.91
C ASP A 207 17.44 -17.24 -2.95
N GLY A 208 17.46 -15.93 -2.67
CA GLY A 208 18.08 -14.91 -3.53
C GLY A 208 17.29 -14.56 -4.78
N LYS A 209 16.00 -14.90 -4.84
CA LYS A 209 15.15 -14.58 -5.99
C LYS A 209 14.91 -13.08 -6.07
N ARG A 210 14.87 -12.55 -7.30
CA ARG A 210 14.69 -11.10 -7.54
C ARG A 210 13.25 -10.68 -7.80
N TRP A 211 12.42 -11.61 -8.25
CA TRP A 211 11.03 -11.39 -8.64
C TRP A 211 10.20 -12.64 -8.37
N ILE A 212 8.93 -12.42 -8.03
CA ILE A 212 7.94 -13.47 -7.79
C ILE A 212 6.84 -13.32 -8.83
N LEU A 213 6.48 -14.42 -9.50
CA LEU A 213 5.27 -14.53 -10.31
C LEU A 213 4.21 -15.24 -9.48
N MET A 214 3.07 -14.59 -9.29
CA MET A 214 1.96 -15.18 -8.57
C MET A 214 0.81 -15.46 -9.54
N ARG A 215 0.55 -16.74 -9.80
CA ARG A 215 -0.43 -17.19 -10.79
C ARG A 215 -1.78 -17.42 -10.14
N GLY A 216 -2.83 -16.85 -10.74
CA GLY A 216 -4.21 -17.12 -10.31
C GLY A 216 -4.57 -16.53 -8.95
N PHE A 217 -3.92 -15.44 -8.58
CA PHE A 217 -4.25 -14.65 -7.39
C PHE A 217 -4.22 -13.16 -7.79
N PRO A 218 -5.06 -12.31 -7.19
CA PRO A 218 -6.17 -12.61 -6.28
C PRO A 218 -7.41 -13.14 -7.02
N GLU A 219 -8.24 -13.94 -6.33
CA GLU A 219 -9.56 -14.38 -6.81
C GLU A 219 -10.71 -13.54 -6.24
N SER A 220 -10.49 -12.84 -5.12
CA SER A 220 -11.45 -11.89 -4.54
C SER A 220 -10.83 -10.55 -4.15
N THR A 221 -11.67 -9.55 -3.94
CA THR A 221 -11.25 -8.24 -3.46
C THR A 221 -10.79 -8.28 -2.00
N GLU A 222 -11.33 -9.19 -1.18
CA GLU A 222 -10.86 -9.41 0.19
C GLU A 222 -9.45 -10.01 0.21
N GLU A 223 -9.18 -10.99 -0.65
CA GLU A 223 -7.82 -11.57 -0.82
C GLU A 223 -6.81 -10.50 -1.21
N LEU A 224 -7.15 -9.66 -2.19
CA LEU A 224 -6.28 -8.57 -2.62
C LEU A 224 -6.01 -7.61 -1.44
N HIS A 225 -7.05 -7.18 -0.75
CA HIS A 225 -6.93 -6.25 0.38
C HIS A 225 -6.07 -6.82 1.51
N GLU A 226 -6.31 -8.07 1.91
CA GLU A 226 -5.56 -8.71 2.99
C GLU A 226 -4.09 -8.96 2.60
N PHE A 227 -3.81 -9.31 1.35
CA PHE A 227 -2.44 -9.41 0.84
C PHE A 227 -1.72 -8.07 0.83
N GLU A 228 -2.41 -7.03 0.37
CA GLU A 228 -1.91 -5.66 0.30
C GLU A 228 -1.52 -5.12 1.68
N ASP A 229 -2.31 -5.45 2.71
CA ASP A 229 -2.09 -4.99 4.07
C ASP A 229 -1.06 -5.81 4.83
N LYS A 230 -1.12 -7.14 4.74
CA LYS A 230 -0.23 -8.04 5.51
C LYS A 230 1.11 -8.28 4.84
N VAL A 231 1.12 -8.38 3.51
CA VAL A 231 2.32 -8.80 2.75
C VAL A 231 2.97 -7.59 2.09
N GLN A 232 2.39 -7.09 1.00
CA GLN A 232 2.94 -5.95 0.28
C GLN A 232 1.99 -5.32 -0.75
N LYS A 233 2.24 -4.03 -0.99
CA LYS A 233 1.83 -3.27 -2.17
C LYS A 233 2.86 -2.16 -2.44
N PRO A 234 2.94 -1.59 -3.67
CA PRO A 234 2.21 -1.98 -4.87
C PRO A 234 2.72 -3.28 -5.51
N ASN A 235 1.82 -3.98 -6.19
CA ASN A 235 2.12 -5.20 -6.95
C ASN A 235 1.92 -4.94 -8.44
N TYR A 236 2.74 -5.57 -9.28
CA TYR A 236 2.55 -5.53 -10.72
C TYR A 236 1.47 -6.53 -11.13
N THR A 237 0.76 -6.27 -12.23
CA THR A 237 -0.31 -7.13 -12.73
C THR A 237 -0.20 -7.27 -14.24
N LEU A 238 -0.16 -8.53 -14.70
CA LEU A 238 -0.34 -8.93 -16.08
C LEU A 238 -1.71 -9.58 -16.23
N LEU A 239 -2.61 -8.92 -16.96
CA LEU A 239 -3.85 -9.54 -17.41
C LEU A 239 -3.60 -10.19 -18.77
N LEU A 240 -3.87 -11.49 -18.87
CA LEU A 240 -3.98 -12.20 -20.15
C LEU A 240 -5.45 -12.28 -20.56
N SER A 241 -5.80 -11.56 -21.62
CA SER A 241 -7.13 -11.56 -22.22
C SER A 241 -7.13 -12.41 -23.51
N CYS A 242 -8.23 -13.06 -23.84
CA CYS A 242 -8.33 -13.88 -25.05
C CYS A 242 -9.80 -13.94 -25.47
N THR A 243 -10.09 -14.19 -26.74
CA THR A 243 -11.45 -14.41 -27.23
C THR A 243 -12.02 -15.72 -26.67
N ALA A 244 -13.33 -15.72 -26.39
CA ALA A 244 -14.02 -16.90 -25.81
C ALA A 244 -13.83 -18.15 -26.68
N GLU A 245 -13.83 -18.00 -28.00
CA GLU A 245 -13.61 -19.07 -28.98
C GLU A 245 -12.25 -19.75 -28.80
N LYS A 246 -11.16 -18.97 -28.65
CA LYS A 246 -9.82 -19.52 -28.45
C LYS A 246 -9.64 -20.15 -27.08
N MET A 247 -10.26 -19.61 -26.04
CA MET A 247 -10.28 -20.25 -24.72
C MET A 247 -10.94 -21.62 -24.80
N LEU A 248 -12.08 -21.72 -25.49
CA LEU A 248 -12.81 -22.97 -25.66
C LEU A 248 -11.98 -23.99 -26.45
N MET A 249 -11.38 -23.59 -27.57
CA MET A 249 -10.52 -24.47 -28.38
C MET A 249 -9.33 -25.04 -27.58
N ARG A 250 -8.70 -24.24 -26.73
CA ARG A 250 -7.56 -24.67 -25.89
C ARG A 250 -8.00 -25.60 -24.75
N SER A 251 -9.25 -25.47 -24.28
CA SER A 251 -9.79 -26.22 -23.14
C SER A 251 -10.66 -27.42 -23.52
N ALA A 252 -11.07 -27.54 -24.79
CA ALA A 252 -11.85 -28.66 -25.32
C ALA A 252 -11.13 -30.02 -25.22
N SER A 253 -9.81 -30.03 -25.03
CA SER A 253 -9.02 -31.24 -24.80
C SER A 253 -9.06 -31.75 -23.35
N ALA A 254 -9.60 -30.97 -22.39
CA ALA A 254 -9.47 -31.24 -20.96
C ALA A 254 -10.78 -31.20 -20.15
N CYS A 255 -11.88 -30.63 -20.65
CA CYS A 255 -13.13 -30.50 -19.88
C CYS A 255 -14.38 -30.41 -20.77
N SER A 256 -15.57 -30.70 -20.22
CA SER A 256 -16.85 -30.54 -20.94
C SER A 256 -17.25 -29.07 -21.06
N ASP A 257 -17.93 -28.71 -22.15
CA ASP A 257 -18.28 -27.31 -22.48
C ASP A 257 -19.09 -26.59 -21.38
N LEU A 258 -19.97 -27.32 -20.67
CA LEU A 258 -20.80 -26.77 -19.60
C LEU A 258 -20.01 -26.33 -18.36
N ASP A 259 -18.96 -27.06 -18.01
CA ASP A 259 -18.12 -26.76 -16.84
C ASP A 259 -17.21 -25.55 -17.13
N MET A 260 -16.82 -25.39 -18.40
CA MET A 260 -16.05 -24.24 -18.89
C MET A 260 -16.86 -22.95 -18.89
N GLU A 261 -18.09 -22.96 -19.39
CA GLU A 261 -18.94 -21.75 -19.34
C GLU A 261 -19.20 -21.29 -17.90
N ARG A 262 -19.36 -22.23 -16.96
CA ARG A 262 -19.50 -21.90 -15.53
C ARG A 262 -18.23 -21.23 -14.99
N ARG A 263 -17.05 -21.76 -15.31
CA ARG A 263 -15.76 -21.17 -14.90
C ARG A 263 -15.52 -19.80 -15.54
N LEU A 264 -15.87 -19.63 -16.82
CA LEU A 264 -15.80 -18.34 -17.52
C LEU A 264 -16.75 -17.31 -16.89
N ARG A 265 -18.01 -17.67 -16.64
CA ARG A 265 -18.98 -16.78 -15.97
C ARG A 265 -18.52 -16.38 -14.56
N ALA A 266 -18.01 -17.34 -13.78
CA ALA A 266 -17.47 -17.08 -12.45
C ALA A 266 -16.28 -16.10 -12.48
N PHE A 267 -15.36 -16.29 -13.44
CA PHE A 267 -14.25 -15.38 -13.64
C PHE A 267 -14.73 -13.97 -14.02
N THR A 268 -15.61 -13.83 -15.00
CA THR A 268 -16.07 -12.51 -15.48
C THR A 268 -16.77 -11.70 -14.39
N ALA A 269 -17.59 -12.33 -13.54
CA ALA A 269 -18.34 -11.62 -12.50
C ALA A 269 -17.43 -11.06 -11.38
N GLN A 270 -16.40 -11.80 -10.98
CA GLN A 270 -15.46 -11.38 -9.93
C GLN A 270 -14.29 -10.52 -10.46
N SER A 271 -13.93 -10.67 -11.74
CA SER A 271 -12.72 -10.04 -12.28
C SER A 271 -12.87 -8.54 -12.55
N VAL A 272 -14.08 -8.02 -12.79
CA VAL A 272 -14.25 -6.60 -13.15
C VAL A 272 -13.84 -5.66 -12.00
N GLU A 273 -14.24 -5.97 -10.77
CA GLU A 273 -13.94 -5.13 -9.61
C GLU A 273 -12.43 -5.16 -9.28
N ILE A 274 -11.84 -6.36 -9.30
CA ILE A 274 -10.40 -6.56 -9.09
C ILE A 274 -9.59 -5.86 -10.18
N GLU A 275 -9.98 -6.02 -11.45
CA GLU A 275 -9.31 -5.37 -12.58
C GLU A 275 -9.35 -3.85 -12.44
N ASN A 276 -10.51 -3.26 -12.12
CA ASN A 276 -10.64 -1.82 -11.94
C ASN A 276 -9.73 -1.29 -10.82
N ARG A 277 -9.63 -2.01 -9.69
CA ARG A 277 -8.71 -1.65 -8.60
C ARG A 277 -7.24 -1.76 -9.01
N LEU A 278 -6.85 -2.84 -9.68
CA LEU A 278 -5.46 -3.06 -10.10
C LEU A 278 -5.04 -2.06 -11.19
N LYS A 279 -5.95 -1.69 -12.09
CA LYS A 279 -5.72 -0.73 -13.18
C LYS A 279 -5.65 0.72 -12.70
N ALA A 280 -6.22 1.04 -11.54
CA ALA A 280 -6.21 2.39 -10.98
C ALA A 280 -4.78 2.91 -10.70
N VAL A 281 -3.81 2.01 -10.55
CA VAL A 281 -2.41 2.36 -10.34
C VAL A 281 -1.65 2.41 -11.66
N GLN A 282 -1.27 3.61 -12.09
CA GLN A 282 -0.45 3.81 -13.29
C GLN A 282 0.92 3.15 -13.16
N GLY A 283 1.39 2.50 -14.24
CA GLY A 283 2.71 1.86 -14.31
C GLY A 283 2.77 0.41 -13.80
N TYR A 284 1.76 -0.04 -13.04
CA TYR A 284 1.75 -1.38 -12.43
C TYR A 284 0.84 -2.39 -13.14
N TYR A 285 0.07 -1.97 -14.15
CA TYR A 285 -0.91 -2.81 -14.83
C TYR A 285 -0.64 -2.87 -16.34
N LYS A 286 -0.65 -4.08 -16.90
CA LYS A 286 -0.58 -4.33 -18.34
C LYS A 286 -1.58 -5.40 -18.74
N ASN A 287 -2.39 -5.10 -19.76
CA ASN A 287 -3.23 -6.08 -20.42
C ASN A 287 -2.54 -6.55 -21.70
N ILE A 288 -2.47 -7.87 -21.87
CA ILE A 288 -1.87 -8.53 -23.03
C ILE A 288 -2.94 -9.35 -23.73
N ASP A 289 -2.96 -9.25 -25.06
CA ASP A 289 -3.78 -10.09 -25.92
C ASP A 289 -3.13 -11.48 -26.05
N GLY A 290 -3.87 -12.50 -25.67
CA GLY A 290 -3.52 -13.92 -25.67
C GLY A 290 -4.02 -14.69 -26.90
N ASP A 291 -4.59 -13.98 -27.89
CA ASP A 291 -5.09 -14.56 -29.12
C ASP A 291 -3.99 -15.04 -30.07
N GLY A 292 -2.79 -14.46 -30.01
CA GLY A 292 -1.67 -14.83 -30.87
C GLY A 292 -1.15 -16.26 -30.65
N SER A 293 -0.10 -16.60 -31.40
CA SER A 293 0.75 -17.77 -31.14
C SER A 293 1.45 -17.65 -29.76
N ILE A 294 1.97 -18.76 -29.25
CA ILE A 294 2.63 -18.78 -27.93
C ILE A 294 3.79 -17.79 -27.91
N GLU A 295 4.54 -17.72 -29.00
CA GLU A 295 5.72 -16.86 -29.20
C GLU A 295 5.34 -15.38 -29.28
N GLU A 296 4.28 -15.02 -30.02
CA GLU A 296 3.79 -13.65 -30.13
C GLU A 296 3.27 -13.12 -28.78
N VAL A 297 2.49 -13.94 -28.09
CA VAL A 297 1.98 -13.61 -26.76
C VAL A 297 3.14 -13.47 -25.79
N PHE A 298 4.11 -14.39 -25.82
CA PHE A 298 5.29 -14.32 -24.96
C PHE A 298 6.15 -13.09 -25.26
N GLY A 299 6.32 -12.70 -26.52
CA GLY A 299 7.01 -11.45 -26.88
C GLY A 299 6.36 -10.22 -26.27
N SER A 300 5.03 -10.16 -26.28
CA SER A 300 4.25 -9.08 -25.66
C SER A 300 4.36 -9.09 -24.13
N VAL A 301 4.26 -10.27 -23.51
CA VAL A 301 4.45 -10.45 -22.07
C VAL A 301 5.87 -10.04 -21.65
N LYS A 302 6.89 -10.45 -22.40
CA LYS A 302 8.30 -10.11 -22.17
C LYS A 302 8.50 -8.60 -22.19
N LYS A 303 7.92 -7.90 -23.17
CA LYS A 303 7.97 -6.43 -23.24
C LYS A 303 7.37 -5.79 -21.98
N ALA A 304 6.19 -6.22 -21.56
CA ALA A 304 5.54 -5.72 -20.35
C ALA A 304 6.36 -5.99 -19.08
N VAL A 305 6.95 -7.18 -18.94
CA VAL A 305 7.81 -7.53 -17.80
C VAL A 305 9.07 -6.66 -17.79
N VAL A 306 9.69 -6.39 -18.94
CA VAL A 306 10.85 -5.49 -19.02
C VAL A 306 10.49 -4.07 -18.57
N GLU A 307 9.32 -3.56 -18.99
CA GLU A 307 8.82 -2.26 -18.54
C GLU A 307 8.61 -2.25 -17.00
N PHE A 308 8.07 -3.32 -16.43
CA PHE A 308 7.93 -3.45 -14.97
C PHE A 308 9.29 -3.49 -14.24
N ILE A 309 10.28 -4.18 -14.80
CA ILE A 309 11.63 -4.23 -14.23
C ILE A 309 12.23 -2.82 -14.21
N GLN A 310 12.16 -2.10 -15.33
CA GLN A 310 12.66 -0.73 -15.43
C GLN A 310 11.95 0.20 -14.44
N HIS A 311 10.62 0.11 -14.34
CA HIS A 311 9.83 0.87 -13.38
C HIS A 311 10.27 0.60 -11.93
N ALA A 312 10.45 -0.67 -11.56
CA ALA A 312 10.90 -1.05 -10.22
C ALA A 312 12.32 -0.57 -9.90
N GLU A 313 13.21 -0.49 -10.89
CA GLU A 313 14.57 0.00 -10.71
C GLU A 313 14.62 1.53 -10.52
N VAL A 314 13.75 2.28 -11.22
CA VAL A 314 13.60 3.74 -11.04
C VAL A 314 13.09 4.06 -9.64
N GLU A 315 12.03 3.37 -9.19
CA GLU A 315 11.49 3.50 -7.83
C GLU A 315 12.58 3.26 -6.76
N LYS A 316 13.41 2.22 -6.95
CA LYS A 316 14.53 1.93 -6.04
C LYS A 316 15.66 2.98 -6.08
N LYS A 317 15.83 3.69 -7.19
CA LYS A 317 16.83 4.78 -7.31
C LYS A 317 16.32 6.08 -6.68
N GLY A 318 15.05 6.44 -6.88
CA GLY A 318 14.42 7.57 -6.19
C GLY A 318 14.53 7.46 -4.66
N ASP A 319 14.27 6.26 -4.12
CA ASP A 319 14.45 5.94 -2.69
C ASP A 319 15.91 6.07 -2.19
N LYS A 320 16.91 6.01 -3.09
CA LYS A 320 18.35 6.15 -2.77
C LYS A 320 18.84 7.60 -2.90
N GLU A 321 18.37 8.34 -3.91
CA GLU A 321 18.78 9.73 -4.13
C GLU A 321 18.16 10.68 -3.08
N GLY A 322 16.90 10.45 -2.66
CA GLY A 322 16.32 11.16 -1.51
C GLY A 322 17.15 10.99 -0.22
N LYS A 323 17.77 9.80 -0.08
CA LYS A 323 18.69 9.45 1.01
C LYS A 323 19.99 10.25 1.00
N GLU A 324 20.60 10.44 -0.18
CA GLU A 324 21.84 11.22 -0.31
C GLU A 324 21.58 12.70 0.00
N ALA A 325 20.47 13.25 -0.48
CA ALA A 325 20.04 14.61 -0.16
C ALA A 325 19.80 14.80 1.35
N ALA A 326 19.07 13.88 2.01
CA ALA A 326 18.81 13.94 3.45
C ALA A 326 20.09 13.77 4.31
N SER A 327 21.02 12.91 3.88
CA SER A 327 22.30 12.72 4.57
C SER A 327 23.27 13.91 4.42
N THR A 328 23.22 14.59 3.27
CA THR A 328 24.04 15.78 2.98
C THR A 328 23.54 16.98 3.76
N ALA A 329 22.21 17.14 3.88
CA ALA A 329 21.59 18.16 4.72
C ALA A 329 21.95 17.99 6.22
N LYS A 330 22.04 16.75 6.72
CA LYS A 330 22.51 16.47 8.10
C LYS A 330 23.98 16.81 8.34
N ARG A 331 24.83 16.77 7.31
CA ARG A 331 26.27 17.09 7.45
C ARG A 331 26.57 18.59 7.32
N GLN A 332 25.70 19.37 6.69
CA GLN A 332 25.88 20.81 6.52
C GLN A 332 25.20 21.65 7.61
N GLY A 333 24.40 21.02 8.49
CA GLY A 333 23.73 21.67 9.62
C GLY A 333 24.30 21.33 11.00
N CYS A 334 25.57 20.92 11.09
CA CYS A 334 26.28 20.67 12.34
C CYS A 334 27.30 21.78 12.60
#